data_AF-A0A1F5P4R5-F1
#
_entry.id   AF-A0A1F5P4R5-F1
#
_cell.length_a   1.000
_cell.length_b   1.000
_cell.length_c   1.000
_cell.angle_alpha   90.00
_cell.angle_beta   90.00
_cell.angle_gamma   90.00
#
_symmetry.space_group_name_H-M   'P 1'
#
loop_
_entity.id
_entity.type
_entity.pdbx_description
1 polymer ?
#
loop_
_entity_poly.entity_id
_entity_poly.type
_entity_poly.pdbx_seq_one_letter_code
_entity_poly.pdbx_strand_id
1 'polypeptide(L)'
;MPKAAKWDGRWWAVLADIPVKDRVWADQFRVKVKTLGFYPLQRTVWFYPFDPRDEIDFVAEFYHVYRFVTVIRVDKLNENDRQTLQKYFRDQKII
;
A
#
# COMPACT_ATOMS: atom_id res chain seq x y z
N MET A 1 4.22 -15.04 6.92
CA MET A 1 5.18 -14.09 6.34
C MET A 1 6.56 -14.40 6.90
N PRO A 2 7.63 -14.44 6.10
CA PRO A 2 8.99 -14.68 6.60
C PRO A 2 9.31 -13.66 7.69
N LYS A 3 10.18 -14.03 8.64
CA LYS A 3 10.58 -13.20 9.79
C LYS A 3 10.85 -11.76 9.30
N ALA A 4 10.00 -10.82 9.70
CA ALA A 4 9.94 -9.49 9.09
C ALA A 4 11.35 -8.89 9.06
N ALA A 5 11.83 -8.57 7.86
CA ALA A 5 13.05 -7.81 7.72
C ALA A 5 12.91 -6.55 8.58
N LYS A 6 13.94 -6.19 9.34
CA LYS A 6 13.92 -4.95 10.10
C LYS A 6 13.60 -3.80 9.14
N TRP A 7 12.64 -2.96 9.50
CA TRP A 7 12.28 -1.81 8.68
C TRP A 7 13.52 -0.96 8.40
N ASP A 8 13.75 -0.66 7.12
CA ASP A 8 14.96 0.02 6.63
C ASP A 8 14.83 1.56 6.62
N GLY A 9 13.71 2.07 7.14
CA GLY A 9 13.41 3.50 7.18
C GLY A 9 12.72 4.03 5.93
N ARG A 10 12.44 3.19 4.92
CA ARG A 10 11.79 3.59 3.66
C ARG A 10 10.38 3.02 3.57
N TRP A 11 9.54 3.65 2.76
CA TRP A 11 8.17 3.20 2.59
C TRP A 11 7.95 2.63 1.20
N TRP A 12 6.93 1.80 1.07
CA TRP A 12 6.37 1.38 -0.20
C TRP A 12 4.99 1.99 -0.36
N ALA A 13 4.75 2.59 -1.51
CA ALA A 13 3.46 3.16 -1.86
C ALA A 13 2.82 2.34 -2.98
N VAL A 14 1.53 2.08 -2.83
CA VAL A 14 0.66 1.52 -3.86
C VAL A 14 -0.25 2.64 -4.32
N LEU A 15 -0.20 2.95 -5.61
CA LEU A 15 -1.05 3.92 -6.27
C LEU A 15 -1.99 3.16 -7.20
N ALA A 16 -3.27 3.50 -7.21
CA ALA A 16 -4.22 2.88 -8.13
C ALA A 16 -5.18 3.90 -8.75
N ASP A 17 -5.10 4.09 -10.07
CA ASP A 17 -6.01 4.95 -10.83
C ASP A 17 -6.95 4.11 -11.71
N ILE A 18 -7.91 3.45 -11.05
CA ILE A 18 -8.82 2.50 -11.68
C ILE A 18 -10.06 3.24 -12.22
N PRO A 19 -10.40 3.11 -13.52
CA PRO A 19 -11.53 3.79 -14.13
C PRO A 19 -12.88 3.50 -13.45
N VAL A 20 -13.80 4.47 -13.48
CA VAL A 20 -15.14 4.35 -12.86
C VAL A 20 -15.96 3.20 -13.46
N LYS A 21 -15.76 2.88 -14.74
CA LYS A 21 -16.40 1.71 -15.39
C LYS A 21 -16.06 0.39 -14.69
N ASP A 22 -14.92 0.34 -13.99
CA ASP A 22 -14.42 -0.83 -13.26
C ASP A 22 -14.58 -0.66 -11.73
N ARG A 23 -15.54 0.17 -11.29
CA ARG A 23 -15.72 0.58 -9.88
C ARG A 23 -15.83 -0.60 -8.91
N VAL A 24 -16.52 -1.67 -9.29
CA VAL A 24 -16.66 -2.86 -8.43
C VAL A 24 -15.30 -3.45 -8.11
N TRP A 25 -14.45 -3.62 -9.13
CA TRP A 25 -13.08 -4.13 -8.96
C TRP A 25 -12.19 -3.15 -8.21
N ALA A 26 -12.34 -1.84 -8.48
CA ALA A 26 -11.63 -0.81 -7.72
C ALA A 26 -11.96 -0.88 -6.22
N ASP A 27 -13.25 -1.00 -5.87
CA ASP A 27 -13.68 -1.04 -4.48
C ASP A 27 -13.22 -2.33 -3.79
N GLN A 28 -13.26 -3.47 -4.47
CA GLN A 28 -12.72 -4.74 -3.95
C GLN A 28 -11.20 -4.69 -3.75
N PHE A 29 -10.46 -4.14 -4.73
CA PHE A 29 -9.01 -3.94 -4.61
C PHE A 29 -8.67 -3.06 -3.40
N ARG A 30 -9.36 -1.92 -3.23
CA ARG A 30 -9.17 -1.01 -2.10
C ARG A 30 -9.43 -1.69 -0.75
N VAL A 31 -10.51 -2.46 -0.66
CA VAL A 31 -10.82 -3.23 0.55
C VAL A 31 -9.70 -4.23 0.81
N LYS A 32 -9.27 -4.98 -0.20
CA LYS A 32 -8.22 -5.99 -0.05
C LYS A 32 -6.90 -5.38 0.41
N VAL A 33 -6.43 -4.29 -0.21
CA VAL A 33 -5.20 -3.58 0.18
C VAL A 33 -5.27 -3.11 1.63
N LYS A 34 -6.41 -2.58 2.09
CA LYS A 34 -6.61 -2.23 3.51
C LYS A 34 -6.54 -3.45 4.42
N THR A 35 -7.16 -4.57 4.05
CA THR A 35 -7.10 -5.81 4.86
C THR A 35 -5.70 -6.41 4.95
N LEU A 36 -4.81 -6.11 4.00
CA LEU A 36 -3.40 -6.49 4.05
C LEU A 36 -2.57 -5.63 5.02
N GLY A 37 -3.17 -4.62 5.65
CA GLY A 37 -2.49 -3.78 6.66
C GLY A 37 -1.86 -2.52 6.09
N PHE A 38 -2.16 -2.15 4.85
CA PHE A 38 -1.70 -0.89 4.28
C PHE A 38 -2.43 0.31 4.88
N TYR A 39 -1.70 1.40 5.11
CA TYR A 39 -2.26 2.65 5.56
C TYR A 39 -2.77 3.49 4.37
N PRO A 40 -4.06 3.87 4.32
CA PRO A 40 -4.60 4.73 3.26
C PRO A 40 -4.29 6.21 3.51
N LEU A 41 -3.14 6.69 3.03
CA LEU A 41 -2.78 8.11 3.17
C LEU A 41 -3.69 9.01 2.33
N GLN A 42 -4.11 8.54 1.16
CA GLN A 42 -5.09 9.20 0.30
C GLN A 42 -6.08 8.18 -0.25
N ARG A 43 -7.10 8.64 -0.99
CA ARG A 43 -8.14 7.77 -1.57
C ARG A 43 -7.59 6.66 -2.47
N THR A 44 -6.52 6.95 -3.20
CA THR A 44 -5.91 6.07 -4.21
C THR A 44 -4.43 5.78 -3.94
N VAL A 45 -3.94 6.12 -2.74
CA VAL A 45 -2.54 5.96 -2.35
C VAL A 45 -2.47 5.32 -0.97
N TRP A 46 -1.78 4.18 -0.91
CA TRP A 46 -1.61 3.39 0.31
C TRP A 46 -0.12 3.14 0.60
N PHE A 47 0.24 3.05 1.88
CA PHE A 47 1.63 2.88 2.29
C PHE A 47 1.83 1.64 3.16
N TYR A 48 3.01 1.03 3.04
CA TYR A 48 3.47 -0.10 3.85
C TYR A 48 4.99 -0.04 4.07
N PRO A 49 5.54 -0.53 5.20
CA PRO A 49 6.97 -0.44 5.48
C PRO A 49 7.83 -1.49 4.77
N PHE A 50 7.24 -2.57 4.24
CA PHE A 50 7.97 -3.66 3.59
C PHE A 50 7.60 -3.77 2.11
N ASP A 51 8.48 -4.39 1.33
CA ASP A 51 8.28 -4.60 -0.11
C ASP A 51 7.06 -5.50 -0.35
N PRO A 52 5.99 -5.00 -0.97
CA PRO A 52 4.76 -5.76 -1.11
C PRO A 52 4.49 -6.17 -2.57
N ARG A 53 5.50 -6.09 -3.45
CA ARG A 53 5.29 -6.22 -4.90
C ARG A 53 4.61 -7.55 -5.25
N ASP A 54 5.09 -8.66 -4.70
CA ASP A 54 4.52 -9.98 -4.97
C ASP A 54 3.04 -10.06 -4.53
N GLU A 55 2.70 -9.54 -3.34
CA GLU A 55 1.32 -9.54 -2.85
C GLU A 55 0.40 -8.60 -3.64
N ILE A 56 0.89 -7.42 -4.00
CA ILE A 56 0.11 -6.42 -4.73
C ILE A 56 -0.08 -6.83 -6.18
N ASP A 57 0.94 -7.41 -6.82
CA ASP A 57 0.84 -7.93 -8.19
C ASP A 57 -0.21 -9.05 -8.24
N PHE A 58 -0.16 -10.01 -7.29
CA PHE A 58 -1.18 -11.06 -7.19
C PHE A 58 -2.60 -10.49 -7.00
N VAL A 59 -2.77 -9.53 -6.08
CA VAL A 59 -4.08 -8.92 -5.81
C VAL A 59 -4.59 -8.11 -7.02
N ALA A 60 -3.71 -7.36 -7.67
CA ALA A 60 -4.07 -6.54 -8.82
C ALA A 60 -4.41 -7.39 -10.05
N GLU A 61 -3.72 -8.52 -10.25
CA GLU A 61 -4.07 -9.52 -11.26
C GLU A 61 -5.42 -10.18 -10.97
N PHE A 62 -5.65 -10.61 -9.73
CA PHE A 62 -6.91 -11.25 -9.31
C PHE A 62 -8.14 -10.38 -9.58
N TYR A 63 -8.03 -9.06 -9.38
CA TYR A 63 -9.12 -8.10 -9.65
C TYR A 63 -9.08 -7.49 -11.07
N HIS A 64 -8.17 -7.94 -11.95
CA HIS A 64 -8.00 -7.43 -13.31
C HIS A 64 -7.67 -5.93 -13.41
N VAL A 65 -7.01 -5.37 -12.38
CA VAL A 65 -6.68 -3.94 -12.29
C VAL A 65 -5.18 -3.65 -12.41
N TYR A 66 -4.35 -4.66 -12.67
CA TYR A 66 -2.89 -4.55 -12.72
C TYR A 66 -2.36 -3.36 -13.54
N ARG A 67 -2.98 -3.05 -14.69
CA ARG A 67 -2.58 -1.93 -15.58
C ARG A 67 -2.77 -0.54 -14.95
N PHE A 68 -3.56 -0.45 -13.89
CA PHE A 68 -3.90 0.78 -13.21
C PHE A 68 -3.16 0.92 -11.88
N VAL A 69 -2.40 -0.09 -11.47
CA VAL A 69 -1.70 -0.14 -10.20
C VAL A 69 -0.21 0.14 -10.43
N THR A 70 0.36 0.97 -9.56
CA THR A 70 1.79 1.28 -9.55
C THR A 70 2.32 1.11 -8.13
N VAL A 71 3.43 0.37 -7.99
CA VAL A 71 4.11 0.16 -6.72
C VAL A 71 5.46 0.87 -6.77
N ILE A 72 5.71 1.77 -5.82
CA ILE A 72 6.96 2.54 -5.75
C ILE A 72 7.58 2.44 -4.36
N ARG A 73 8.91 2.44 -4.33
CA ARG A 73 9.66 2.67 -3.10
C ARG A 73 9.86 4.16 -2.90
N VAL A 74 9.59 4.64 -1.70
CA VAL A 74 9.58 6.06 -1.34
C VAL A 74 10.64 6.31 -0.26
N ASP A 75 11.69 7.02 -0.65
CA ASP A 75 12.79 7.40 0.25
C ASP A 75 12.46 8.65 1.08
N LYS A 76 11.64 9.56 0.54
CA LYS A 76 11.31 10.84 1.17
C LYS A 76 9.82 11.16 1.02
N LEU A 77 9.26 11.64 2.10
CA LEU A 77 7.91 12.19 2.20
C LEU A 77 8.02 13.54 2.91
N ASN A 78 6.98 14.37 2.82
CA ASN A 78 6.87 15.51 3.72
C ASN A 78 6.83 15.02 5.18
N GLU A 79 7.17 15.91 6.11
CA GLU A 79 7.35 15.53 7.51
C GLU A 79 6.03 15.08 8.17
N ASN A 80 4.91 15.71 7.83
CA ASN A 80 3.60 15.36 8.40
C ASN A 80 3.14 13.94 8.01
N ASP A 81 3.26 13.58 6.74
CA ASP A 81 2.86 12.27 6.25
C ASP A 81 3.78 11.18 6.82
N ARG A 82 5.09 11.47 6.88
CA ARG A 82 6.07 10.58 7.51
C ARG A 82 5.71 10.31 8.98
N GLN A 83 5.42 11.33 9.77
CA GLN A 83 5.05 11.18 11.18
C GLN A 83 3.76 10.38 11.34
N THR A 84 2.78 10.63 10.47
CA THR A 84 1.50 9.91 10.44
C THR A 84 1.72 8.41 10.22
N LEU A 85 2.50 8.04 9.21
CA LEU A 85 2.84 6.64 8.90
C LEU A 85 3.62 5.99 10.05
N GLN A 86 4.66 6.67 10.56
CA GLN A 86 5.45 6.14 11.67
C GLN A 86 4.61 5.87 12.91
N LYS A 87 3.74 6.81 13.29
CA LYS A 87 2.84 6.64 14.43
C LYS A 87 1.93 5.43 14.23
N TYR A 88 1.25 5.36 13.09
CA TYR A 88 0.32 4.26 12.78
C TYR A 88 1.00 2.89 12.87
N PHE A 89 2.15 2.70 12.21
CA PHE A 89 2.82 1.40 12.17
C PHE A 89 3.55 1.04 13.48
N ARG A 90 3.99 2.03 14.26
CA ARG A 90 4.53 1.80 15.62
C ARG A 90 3.44 1.37 16.60
N ASP A 91 2.28 2.01 16.57
CA ASP A 91 1.14 1.67 17.45
C ASP A 91 0.68 0.21 17.21
N GLN A 92 0.86 -0.29 15.99
CA GLN A 92 0.58 -1.67 15.59
C GLN A 92 1.76 -2.65 15.78
N LYS A 93 2.92 -2.17 16.26
CA LYS A 93 4.15 -2.96 16.44
C LYS A 93 4.65 -3.63 15.15
N ILE A 94 4.43 -2.99 14.01
CA ILE A 94 4.89 -3.45 12.69
C ILE A 94 6.33 -2.95 12.41
N ILE A 95 6.66 -1.74 12.88
CA ILE A 95 8.00 -1.13 12.79
C ILE A 95 8.52 -0.69 14.16
#